data_AF-A0A1F6L8W7-F1
#
_entry.id   AF-A0A1F6L8W7-F1
#
_cell.length_a   1.000
_cell.length_b   1.000
_cell.length_c   1.000
_cell.angle_alpha   90.00
_cell.angle_beta   90.00
_cell.angle_gamma   90.00
#
_symmetry.space_group_name_H-M   'P 1'
#
loop_
_entity.id
_entity.type
_entity.pdbx_description
1 polymer ?
#
loop_
_entity_poly.entity_id
_entity_poly.type
_entity_poly.pdbx_seq_one_letter_code
_entity_poly.pdbx_strand_id
1 'polypeptide(L)'
;MNKPVTVRLPAQLLGEIGRLARREGTNKGTMVRELMEEAVHARRTAAVLKDYREGRLSEGEACRELRLDRWDFLTLLSERNLDRNVALEDALNARSLSAGRPGDRYR
;
A
#
# COMPACT_ATOMS: atom_id res chain seq x y z
N MET A 1 2.32 -0.17 25.47
CA MET A 1 2.68 0.93 26.38
C MET A 1 3.13 2.11 25.52
N ASN A 2 2.44 3.24 25.59
CA ASN A 2 2.74 4.39 24.73
C ASN A 2 3.86 5.23 25.35
N LYS A 3 4.78 5.74 24.53
CA LYS A 3 5.87 6.61 24.97
C LYS A 3 5.63 8.04 24.47
N PRO A 4 5.80 9.08 25.31
CA PRO A 4 5.61 10.45 24.87
C PRO A 4 6.73 10.87 23.92
N VAL A 5 6.37 11.64 22.89
CA VAL A 5 7.30 12.30 21.98
C VAL A 5 6.93 13.77 21.92
N THR A 6 7.92 14.66 22.10
CA THR A 6 7.71 16.11 22.01
C THR A 6 8.24 16.61 20.68
N VAL A 7 7.38 17.26 19.88
CA VAL A 7 7.72 17.79 18.56
C VAL A 7 7.24 19.24 18.46
N ARG A 8 8.03 20.11 17.83
CA ARG A 8 7.62 21.48 17.52
C ARG A 8 6.87 21.50 16.19
N LEU A 9 5.65 22.04 16.19
CA LEU A 9 4.81 22.14 15.00
C LEU A 9 4.51 23.62 14.70
N PRO A 10 4.38 24.00 13.41
CA PRO A 10 3.88 25.32 13.05
C PRO A 10 2.52 25.60 13.71
N ALA A 11 2.31 26.83 14.17
CA ALA A 11 1.08 27.21 14.88
C ALA A 11 -0.19 26.97 14.03
N GLN A 12 -0.09 27.20 12.71
CA GLN A 12 -1.17 26.98 11.76
C GLN A 12 -1.59 25.50 11.71
N LEU A 13 -0.62 24.59 11.59
CA LEU A 13 -0.86 23.15 11.57
C LEU A 13 -1.47 22.65 12.88
N LEU A 14 -0.95 23.12 14.02
CA LEU A 14 -1.52 22.78 15.33
C LEU A 14 -2.96 23.29 15.47
N GLY A 15 -3.28 24.42 14.84
CA GLY A 15 -4.63 24.96 14.74
C GLY A 15 -5.57 24.06 13.93
N GLU A 16 -5.12 23.57 12.77
CA GLU A 16 -5.86 22.64 11.91
C GLU A 16 -6.16 21.32 12.64
N ILE A 17 -5.14 20.70 13.22
CA ILE A 17 -5.28 19.48 14.03
C ILE A 17 -6.28 19.69 15.16
N GLY A 18 -6.24 20.86 15.82
CA GLY A 18 -7.20 21.21 16.86
C GLY A 18 -8.64 21.34 16.36
N ARG A 19 -8.86 21.85 15.15
CA ARG A 19 -10.19 21.92 14.53
C ARG A 19 -10.72 20.53 14.18
N LEU A 20 -9.87 19.67 13.62
CA LEU A 20 -10.21 18.27 13.31
C LEU A 20 -10.59 17.50 14.59
N ALA A 21 -9.77 17.60 15.63
CA ALA A 21 -10.04 16.97 16.92
C ALA A 21 -11.40 17.39 17.49
N ARG A 22 -11.72 18.69 17.46
CA ARG A 22 -13.03 19.20 17.91
C ARG A 22 -14.19 18.66 17.09
N ARG A 23 -14.04 18.61 15.76
CA ARG A 23 -15.07 18.10 14.84
C ARG A 23 -15.40 16.63 15.11
N GLU A 24 -14.40 15.85 15.48
CA GLU A 24 -14.51 14.40 15.69
C GLU A 24 -14.71 14.03 17.17
N GLY A 25 -14.85 15.03 18.06
CA GLY A 25 -15.06 14.80 19.49
C GLY A 25 -13.84 14.23 20.22
N THR A 26 -12.64 14.39 19.66
CA THR A 26 -11.38 13.88 20.23
C THR A 26 -10.51 15.01 20.80
N ASN A 27 -9.41 14.66 21.48
CA ASN A 27 -8.42 15.64 21.92
C ASN A 27 -7.24 15.72 20.93
N LYS A 28 -6.46 16.80 21.01
CA LYS A 28 -5.33 17.03 20.10
C LYS A 28 -4.31 15.89 20.10
N GLY A 29 -4.01 15.30 21.26
CA GLY A 29 -3.04 14.21 21.37
C GLY A 29 -3.53 12.94 20.68
N THR A 30 -4.81 12.60 20.83
CA THR A 30 -5.48 11.50 20.13
C THR A 30 -5.43 11.72 18.62
N MET A 31 -5.85 12.89 18.15
CA MET A 31 -5.82 13.24 16.72
C MET A 31 -4.41 13.19 16.13
N VAL A 32 -3.40 13.75 16.82
CA VAL A 32 -2.00 13.67 16.36
C VAL A 32 -1.55 12.22 16.23
N ARG A 33 -1.88 11.37 17.19
CA ARG A 33 -1.51 9.96 17.18
C ARG A 33 -2.14 9.23 15.98
N GLU A 34 -3.44 9.41 15.75
CA GLU A 34 -4.17 8.79 14.65
C GLU A 34 -3.62 9.23 13.29
N LEU A 35 -3.43 10.53 13.09
CA LEU A 35 -2.81 11.07 11.87
C LEU A 35 -1.40 10.52 11.64
N MET A 36 -0.62 10.32 12.71
CA MET A 36 0.73 9.75 12.60
C MET A 36 0.68 8.26 12.28
N GLU A 37 -0.24 7.49 12.86
CA GLU A 37 -0.44 6.06 12.55
C GLU A 37 -0.82 5.89 11.08
N GLU A 38 -1.76 6.69 10.57
CA GLU A 38 -2.15 6.72 9.16
C GLU A 38 -0.98 7.10 8.26
N ALA A 39 -0.27 8.19 8.58
CA ALA A 39 0.85 8.66 7.77
C ALA A 39 2.01 7.65 7.72
N VAL A 40 2.33 7.00 8.85
CA VAL A 40 3.35 5.94 8.91
C VAL A 40 2.93 4.75 8.06
N HIS A 41 1.67 4.33 8.16
CA HIS A 41 1.17 3.24 7.34
C HIS A 41 1.24 3.56 5.85
N ALA A 42 0.75 4.73 5.45
CA ALA A 42 0.78 5.20 4.06
C ALA A 42 2.21 5.27 3.52
N ARG A 43 3.16 5.79 4.32
CA ARG A 43 4.56 5.91 3.93
C ARG A 43 5.24 4.56 3.78
N ARG A 44 4.94 3.59 4.67
CA ARG A 44 5.42 2.20 4.55
C ARG A 44 4.89 1.57 3.26
N THR A 45 3.59 1.69 3.00
CA THR A 45 2.96 1.14 1.79
C THR A 45 3.58 1.74 0.52
N ALA A 46 3.78 3.06 0.48
CA ALA A 46 4.42 3.71 -0.66
C ALA A 46 5.86 3.23 -0.90
N ALA A 47 6.63 2.98 0.16
CA ALA A 47 8.00 2.47 0.05
C ALA A 47 8.02 1.05 -0.54
N VAL A 48 7.19 0.14 -0.03
CA VAL A 48 7.12 -1.24 -0.54
C VAL A 48 6.67 -1.27 -2.00
N LEU A 49 5.67 -0.46 -2.36
CA LEU A 49 5.20 -0.38 -3.74
C LEU A 49 6.27 0.18 -4.69
N LYS A 50 7.07 1.16 -4.24
CA LYS A 50 8.21 1.67 -5.00
C LYS A 50 9.23 0.56 -5.25
N ASP A 51 9.60 -0.17 -4.21
CA ASP A 51 10.59 -1.25 -4.29
C ASP A 51 10.09 -2.41 -5.16
N TYR A 52 8.79 -2.75 -5.07
CA TYR A 52 8.14 -3.71 -5.98
C TYR A 52 8.22 -3.27 -7.43
N ARG A 53 7.88 -2.01 -7.74
CA ARG A 53 7.94 -1.47 -9.12
C ARG A 53 9.33 -1.44 -9.70
N GLU A 54 10.34 -1.21 -8.87
CA GLU A 54 11.74 -1.18 -9.29
C GLU A 54 12.34 -2.60 -9.41
N GLY A 55 11.55 -3.65 -9.20
CA GLY A 55 12.02 -5.05 -9.24
C GLY A 55 12.90 -5.43 -8.05
N ARG A 56 12.96 -4.59 -7.01
CA ARG A 56 13.70 -4.86 -5.77
C ARG A 56 12.95 -5.81 -4.85
N LEU A 57 11.62 -5.92 -5.01
CA LEU A 57 10.77 -6.89 -4.33
C LEU A 57 9.91 -7.66 -5.34
N SER A 58 9.77 -8.96 -5.11
CA SER A 58 8.74 -9.78 -5.76
C SER A 58 7.34 -9.50 -5.21
N GLU A 59 6.29 -9.94 -5.92
CA GLU A 59 4.89 -9.84 -5.46
C GLU A 59 4.71 -10.49 -4.08
N GLY A 60 5.34 -11.67 -3.86
CA GLY A 60 5.28 -12.39 -2.58
C GLY A 60 6.05 -11.70 -1.44
N GLU A 61 7.16 -11.02 -1.73
CA GLU A 61 7.87 -10.21 -0.75
C GLU A 61 7.08 -8.97 -0.35
N ALA A 62 6.49 -8.28 -1.33
CA ALA A 62 5.64 -7.12 -1.09
C ALA A 62 4.38 -7.49 -0.27
N CYS A 63 3.74 -8.63 -0.57
CA CYS A 63 2.61 -9.14 0.22
C CYS A 63 3.01 -9.41 1.68
N ARG A 64 4.18 -10.03 1.92
CA ARG A 64 4.69 -10.30 3.27
C ARG A 64 5.01 -9.01 4.05
N GLU A 65 5.67 -8.05 3.39
CA GLU A 65 5.99 -6.73 3.95
C GLU A 65 4.73 -5.95 4.37
N LEU A 66 3.68 -5.99 3.55
CA LEU A 66 2.42 -5.29 3.81
C LEU A 66 1.43 -6.11 4.65
N ARG A 67 1.72 -7.38 4.91
CA ARG A 67 0.81 -8.36 5.54
C ARG A 67 -0.54 -8.43 4.82
N LEU A 68 -0.50 -8.34 3.50
CA LEU A 68 -1.66 -8.49 2.64
C LEU A 68 -1.63 -9.87 2.01
N ASP A 69 -2.81 -10.41 1.75
CA ASP A 69 -2.89 -11.52 0.81
C ASP A 69 -2.69 -11.01 -0.62
N ARG A 70 -2.61 -11.96 -1.55
CA ARG A 70 -2.37 -11.66 -2.95
C ARG A 70 -3.48 -10.83 -3.60
N TRP A 71 -4.74 -11.09 -3.27
CA TRP A 71 -5.89 -10.37 -3.84
C TRP A 71 -5.97 -8.95 -3.30
N ASP A 72 -5.72 -8.77 -2.01
CA ASP A 72 -5.62 -7.45 -1.39
C ASP A 72 -4.49 -6.64 -2.01
N PHE A 73 -3.34 -7.27 -2.28
CA PHE A 73 -2.23 -6.61 -2.95
C PHE A 73 -2.56 -6.20 -4.39
N LEU A 74 -3.28 -7.04 -5.15
CA LEU A 74 -3.72 -6.70 -6.51
C LEU A 74 -4.76 -5.57 -6.52
N THR A 75 -5.65 -5.56 -5.53
CA THR A 75 -6.62 -4.47 -5.34
C THR A 75 -5.89 -3.16 -5.04
N LEU A 76 -4.90 -3.21 -4.14
CA LEU A 76 -4.03 -2.08 -3.80
C LEU A 76 -3.28 -1.51 -5.02
N LEU A 77 -2.82 -2.38 -5.93
CA LEU A 77 -2.18 -1.97 -7.19
C LEU A 77 -3.19 -1.29 -8.13
N SER A 78 -4.38 -1.88 -8.28
CA SER A 78 -5.46 -1.35 -9.13
C SER A 78 -5.95 0.03 -8.68
N GLU A 79 -6.22 0.21 -7.38
CA GLU A 79 -6.64 1.49 -6.80
C GLU A 79 -5.61 2.62 -7.01
N ARG A 80 -4.35 2.26 -7.21
CA ARG A 80 -3.25 3.21 -7.46
C ARG A 80 -2.81 3.29 -8.92
N ASN A 81 -3.56 2.68 -9.84
CA ASN A 81 -3.22 2.61 -11.28
C ASN A 81 -1.79 2.09 -11.52
N LEU A 82 -1.39 1.06 -10.76
CA LEU A 82 -0.09 0.42 -10.90
C LEU A 82 -0.25 -0.94 -11.60
N ASP A 83 0.51 -1.15 -12.67
CA ASP A 83 0.59 -2.44 -13.34
C ASP A 83 1.39 -3.45 -12.52
N ARG A 84 1.17 -4.74 -12.81
CA ARG A 84 2.00 -5.82 -12.24
C ARG A 84 3.43 -5.66 -12.74
N ASN A 85 4.39 -5.86 -11.85
CA ASN A 85 5.80 -5.94 -12.21
C ASN A 85 6.09 -7.29 -12.88
N VAL A 86 5.66 -7.42 -14.13
CA VAL A 86 5.85 -8.59 -14.99
C VAL A 86 6.44 -8.09 -16.30
N ALA A 87 7.46 -8.74 -16.82
CA ALA A 87 8.01 -8.40 -18.12
C ALA A 87 6.92 -8.54 -19.20
N LEU A 88 6.94 -7.66 -20.20
CA LEU A 88 5.94 -7.65 -21.27
C LEU A 88 5.85 -9.01 -21.98
N GLU A 89 7.00 -9.65 -22.19
CA GLU A 89 7.12 -10.97 -22.82
C GLU A 89 6.42 -12.05 -22.00
N ASP A 90 6.57 -12.04 -20.67
CA ASP A 90 5.93 -12.99 -19.76
C ASP A 90 4.41 -12.79 -19.72
N ALA A 91 3.95 -11.53 -19.75
CA ALA A 91 2.52 -11.21 -19.82
C ALA A 91 1.88 -11.69 -21.14
N LEU A 92 2.59 -11.53 -22.26
CA LEU A 92 2.15 -12.01 -23.59
C LEU A 92 2.15 -13.54 -23.69
N ASN A 93 3.14 -14.20 -23.08
CA ASN A 93 3.23 -15.66 -23.04
C ASN A 93 2.09 -16.28 -22.23
N ALA A 94 1.75 -15.71 -21.07
CA ALA A 94 0.60 -16.14 -20.27
C ALA A 94 -0.73 -16.02 -21.04
N ARG A 95 -0.90 -14.94 -21.81
CA ARG A 95 -2.09 -14.74 -22.65
C ARG A 95 -2.15 -15.77 -23.79
N SER A 96 -1.00 -16.11 -24.39
CA SER A 96 -0.88 -17.12 -25.43
C SER A 96 -1.22 -18.54 -24.93
N LEU A 97 -0.83 -18.88 -23.69
CA LEU A 97 -1.17 -20.15 -23.04
C LEU A 97 -2.68 -20.31 -22.77
N SER A 98 -3.39 -19.20 -22.51
CA SER A 98 -4.85 -19.22 -22.36
C SER A 98 -5.62 -19.35 -23.70
N ALA A 99 -4.94 -19.14 -24.83
CA ALA A 99 -5.50 -19.25 -26.18
C ALA A 99 -5.25 -20.63 -26.85
N GLY A 100 -4.52 -21.54 -26.19
CA GLY A 100 -4.31 -22.92 -26.62
C GLY A 100 -5.54 -23.79 -26.35
N ARG A 101 -6.19 -24.28 -27.40
CA ARG A 101 -7.41 -25.10 -27.36
C ARG A 101 -7.28 -26.32 -26.42
N PRO A 102 -8.34 -26.71 -25.69
CA PRO A 102 -8.41 -28.01 -25.05
C PRO A 102 -8.67 -29.07 -26.14
N GLY A 103 -7.65 -29.82 -26.53
CA GLY A 103 -7.83 -30.90 -27.50
C GLY A 103 -6.53 -31.46 -28.05
N ASP A 104 -5.64 -31.95 -27.19
CA ASP A 104 -4.60 -32.94 -27.57
C ASP A 104 -3.90 -33.53 -26.33
N ARG A 105 -4.68 -34.10 -25.41
CA ARG A 105 -4.11 -34.91 -24.29
C ARG A 105 -4.71 -36.31 -24.18
N TYR A 106 -5.22 -36.84 -25.29
CA TYR A 106 -5.57 -38.25 -25.44
C TYR A 106 -5.31 -38.69 -26.88
N ARG A 107 -4.03 -38.86 -27.22
CA ARG A 107 -3.57 -39.83 -28.22
C ARG A 107 -2.25 -40.41 -27.76
#